data_AF-A0A967BWR1-F1
#
_entry.id   AF-A0A967BWR1-F1
#
_cell.length_a   1.000
_cell.length_b   1.000
_cell.length_c   1.000
_cell.angle_alpha   90.00
_cell.angle_beta   90.00
_cell.angle_gamma   90.00
#
_symmetry.space_group_name_H-M   'P 1'
#
loop_
_entity.id
_entity.type
_entity.pdbx_description
1 polymer ?
#
loop_
_entity_poly.entity_id
_entity_poly.type
_entity_poly.pdbx_seq_one_letter_code
_entity_poly.pdbx_strand_id
1 'polypeptide(L)' 'MKVAVVSTNGVDVNEHFGKATRFLIYEIGAAGAKLLSEEKTESLSVGDPDHPFDQDRLSRVG' A
#
# COMPACT_ATOMS: atom_id res chain seq x y z
N MET A 1 -10.38 -6.79 -12.61
CA MET A 1 -9.02 -6.27 -12.36
C MET A 1 -8.89 -6.01 -10.87
N LYS A 2 -7.77 -6.38 -10.22
CA LYS A 2 -7.55 -6.07 -8.79
C LYS A 2 -6.60 -4.89 -8.67
N VAL A 3 -6.91 -3.96 -7.77
CA VAL A 3 -6.15 -2.73 -7.55
C VAL A 3 -5.92 -2.59 -6.04
N ALA A 4 -4.68 -2.41 -5.63
CA ALA A 4 -4.32 -2.07 -4.26
C ALA A 4 -4.14 -0.56 -4.15
N VAL A 5 -4.83 0.06 -3.20
CA VAL A 5 -4.79 1.51 -2.96
C VAL A 5 -4.27 1.77 -1.56
N VAL A 6 -3.29 2.68 -1.44
CA VAL A 6 -2.87 3.21 -0.14
C VAL A 6 -3.64 4.49 0.13
N SER A 7 -4.24 4.58 1.31
CA SER A 7 -4.97 5.77 1.73
C SER A 7 -4.86 5.94 3.24
N THR A 8 -4.58 7.17 3.70
CA THR A 8 -4.53 7.46 5.14
C THR A 8 -5.93 7.58 5.75
N ASN A 9 -6.97 7.85 4.95
CA ASN A 9 -8.35 8.07 5.41
C ASN A 9 -9.40 7.24 4.65
N GLY A 10 -8.99 6.39 3.70
CA GLY A 10 -9.86 5.57 2.87
C GLY A 10 -10.55 6.31 1.72
N VAL A 11 -10.25 7.61 1.54
CA VAL A 11 -10.91 8.49 0.54
C VAL A 11 -9.86 9.10 -0.40
N ASP A 12 -8.73 9.53 0.15
CA ASP A 12 -7.67 10.21 -0.60
C ASP A 12 -6.45 9.30 -0.81
N VAL A 13 -5.86 9.34 -2.00
CA VAL A 13 -4.56 8.72 -2.28
C VAL A 13 -3.46 9.68 -1.83
N ASN A 14 -3.23 9.74 -0.53
CA ASN A 14 -2.39 10.75 0.11
C ASN A 14 -1.18 10.15 0.88
N GLU A 15 -0.95 8.85 0.74
CA GLU A 15 0.15 8.15 1.42
C GLU A 15 1.19 7.63 0.42
N HIS A 16 2.46 7.77 0.77
CA HIS A 16 3.55 7.19 -0.02
C HIS A 16 3.56 5.68 0.16
N PHE A 17 3.71 4.93 -0.93
CA PHE A 17 3.70 3.46 -0.92
C PHE A 17 4.64 2.86 0.15
N GLY A 18 5.84 3.43 0.34
CA GLY A 18 6.78 2.94 1.35
C GLY A 18 6.40 3.21 2.81
N LYS A 19 5.49 4.16 3.07
CA LYS A 19 4.99 4.51 4.41
C LYS A 19 3.66 3.85 4.75
N ALA A 20 3.05 3.20 3.76
CA ALA A 20 1.76 2.56 3.88
C ALA A 20 1.74 1.62 5.09
N THR A 21 0.71 1.76 5.93
CA THR A 21 0.43 0.81 7.02
C THR A 21 -0.77 -0.08 6.72
N ARG A 22 -1.45 0.18 5.60
CA ARG A 22 -2.54 -0.64 5.08
C ARG A 22 -2.73 -0.46 3.58
N PHE A 23 -3.24 -1.49 2.93
CA PHE A 23 -3.69 -1.48 1.55
C PHE A 23 -5.17 -1.85 1.47
N LEU A 24 -5.93 -1.05 0.75
CA LEU A 24 -7.32 -1.36 0.39
C LEU A 24 -7.32 -2.06 -0.97
N ILE A 25 -7.80 -3.30 -0.99
CA ILE A 25 -7.83 -4.11 -2.20
C ILE A 25 -9.21 -3.99 -2.83
N TYR A 26 -9.27 -3.41 -4.02
CA TYR A 26 -10.50 -3.27 -4.80
C TYR A 26 -10.50 -4.22 -5.99
N GLU A 27 -11.68 -4.72 -6.32
CA GLU A 27 -11.97 -5.35 -7.60
C GLU A 27 -12.75 -4.38 -8.47
N ILE A 28 -12.18 -4.08 -9.63
CA ILE A 28 -12.82 -3.27 -10.66
C ILE A 28 -13.42 -4.22 -11.71
N GLY A 29 -14.73 -4.08 -11.91
CA GLY A 29 -15.51 -4.75 -12.93
C GLY A 29 -16.40 -3.78 -13.69
N ALA A 30 -17.26 -4.31 -14.57
CA ALA A 30 -18.13 -3.50 -15.43
C ALA A 30 -19.11 -2.59 -14.67
N ALA A 31 -19.46 -2.96 -13.43
CA ALA A 31 -20.37 -2.20 -12.57
C ALA A 31 -19.66 -1.19 -11.65
N GLY A 32 -18.34 -1.03 -11.76
CA GLY A 32 -17.53 -0.14 -10.92
C GLY A 32 -16.56 -0.88 -10.00
N ALA A 33 -16.14 -0.21 -8.94
CA ALA A 33 -15.17 -0.72 -7.97
C ALA A 33 -15.87 -1.26 -6.72
N LYS A 34 -15.44 -2.44 -6.26
CA LYS A 34 -15.89 -3.07 -5.02
C LYS A 34 -14.69 -3.30 -4.11
N LEU A 35 -14.77 -2.85 -2.86
CA LEU A 35 -13.75 -3.18 -1.84
C LEU A 35 -13.85 -4.67 -1.51
N LEU A 36 -12.74 -5.40 -1.69
CA LEU A 36 -12.63 -6.83 -1.38
C LEU A 36 -12.08 -7.08 0.02
N SER A 37 -10.96 -6.45 0.36
CA SER A 37 -10.29 -6.62 1.65
C SER A 37 -9.42 -5.42 2.01
N GLU A 38 -9.08 -5.34 3.30
CA GLU A 38 -8.07 -4.42 3.83
C GLU A 38 -6.94 -5.26 4.42
N GLU A 39 -5.73 -5.10 3.87
CA GLU A 39 -4.54 -5.81 4.33
C GLU A 39 -3.63 -4.83 5.08
N LYS A 40 -3.35 -5.12 6.35
CA LYS A 40 -2.39 -4.35 7.14
C LYS A 40 -0.97 -4.70 6.71
N THR A 41 -0.11 -3.70 6.63
CA THR A 41 1.30 -3.87 6.28
C THR A 41 2.18 -3.08 7.24
N GLU A 42 3.44 -3.46 7.35
CA GLU A 42 4.39 -2.71 8.14
C GLU A 42 5.04 -1.65 7.25
N SER A 43 5.08 -0.40 7.74
CA SER A 43 5.80 0.67 7.03
C SER A 43 7.27 0.29 6.92
N LEU A 44 7.77 0.21 5.68
CA LEU A 44 9.19 -0.02 5.39
C LEU A 44 9.97 1.30 5.34
N SER A 45 9.28 2.44 5.36
CA SER A 45 9.90 3.75 5.46
C SER A 45 10.25 4.04 6.91
N VAL A 46 11.49 3.72 7.26
CA VAL A 46 12.21 4.45 8.31
C VAL A 46 12.21 5.93 7.90
N GLY A 47 11.58 6.80 8.68
CA GLY A 47 11.35 8.20 8.33
C GLY A 47 12.60 9.09 8.30
N ASP A 48 13.73 8.53 7.91
CA ASP A 48 15.02 9.20 7.81
C ASP A 48 15.29 9.52 6.33
N PRO A 49 15.36 10.81 5.94
CA PRO A 49 15.60 11.23 4.56
C PRO A 49 16.93 10.72 3.97
N ASP A 50 17.86 10.25 4.81
CA ASP A 50 19.15 9.69 4.40
C ASP A 50 19.21 8.15 4.42
N HIS A 51 18.12 7.44 4.76
CA HIS A 51 18.16 5.98 4.75
C HIS A 51 17.98 5.45 3.32
N PRO A 52 19.00 4.79 2.74
CA PRO A 52 18.86 4.20 1.42
C PRO A 52 17.80 3.11 1.44
N PHE A 53 17.09 3.00 0.31
CA PHE A 53 16.14 1.94 0.03
C PHE A 53 16.78 0.57 0.34
N ASP A 54 16.16 -0.19 1.25
CA ASP A 54 16.66 -1.48 1.71
C ASP A 54 16.13 -2.60 0.79
N GLN A 55 16.91 -2.90 -0.24
CA GLN A 55 16.62 -3.93 -1.24
C GLN A 55 16.59 -5.35 -0.62
N ASP A 56 17.33 -5.59 0.47
CA ASP A 56 17.39 -6.88 1.14
C ASP A 56 16.13 -7.18 1.96
N ARG A 57 15.43 -6.16 2.47
CA ARG A 57 14.10 -6.33 3.06
C ARG A 57 13.03 -6.61 2.03
N LEU A 58 13.07 -5.94 0.87
CA LEU A 58 12.09 -6.18 -0.20
C LEU A 58 12.23 -7.59 -0.79
N SER A 59 13.44 -8.10 -0.95
CA SER A 59 13.70 -9.44 -1.51
C SER A 59 13.24 -10.59 -0.62
N ARG A 60 12.94 -10.34 0.67
CA ARG A 60 12.39 -11.32 1.62
C ARG A 60 10.86 -11.41 1.60
N VAL A 61 10.19 -10.52 0.86
CA VAL A 61 8.75 -10.62 0.58
C VAL A 61 8.60 -11.42 -0.72
N GLY A 62 8.82 -12.74 -0.64
CA GLY A 62 8.75 -13.69 -1.74
C GLY A 62 8.23 -15.03 -1.27
#